data_AF-J7G897-F1
#
_entry.id   AF-J7G897-F1
#
_cell.length_a   1.000
_cell.length_b   1.000
_cell.length_c   1.000
_cell.angle_alpha   90.00
_cell.angle_beta   90.00
_cell.angle_gamma   90.00
#
_symmetry.space_group_name_H-M   'P 1'
#
loop_
_entity.id
_entity.type
_entity.pdbx_description
1 polymer ?
#
loop_
_entity_poly.entity_id
_entity_poly.type
_entity_poly.pdbx_seq_one_letter_code
_entity_poly.pdbx_strand_id
1 'polypeptide(L)'
;MRRPEKESHLLEFYGVECDHCVDMEPLADQVEKEIKFPIRRCEVWYSNENSELLQKIDRGSACGGVPFFYNKKTRSWICGATTLPNLKAWATGKPHERFLPPPKEEFDVMSEIIDFYNKLRKEEIDYVKEILEFLKKLQDEGIKRMNLRTETQSTEK
;
A
#
# COMPACT_ATOMS: atom_id res chain seq x y z
N MET A 1 -8.32 7.36 -24.26
CA MET A 1 -8.07 8.80 -23.95
C MET A 1 -6.66 8.92 -23.36
N ARG A 2 -5.70 9.55 -24.04
CA ARG A 2 -4.39 9.88 -23.44
C ARG A 2 -4.59 11.02 -22.45
N ARG A 3 -4.21 10.82 -21.20
CA ARG A 3 -4.19 11.86 -20.15
C ARG A 3 -3.17 12.93 -20.60
N PRO A 4 -3.48 14.24 -20.56
CA PRO A 4 -2.55 15.28 -21.02
C PRO A 4 -1.24 15.17 -20.22
N GLU A 5 -0.10 15.27 -20.93
CA GLU A 5 1.22 15.27 -20.30
C GLU A 5 1.32 16.48 -19.35
N LYS A 6 1.13 16.24 -18.06
CA LYS A 6 1.37 17.27 -17.04
C LYS A 6 2.87 17.53 -17.00
N GLU A 7 3.26 18.79 -17.09
CA GLU A 7 4.64 19.21 -16.82
C GLU A 7 5.04 18.78 -15.40
N SER A 8 5.75 17.66 -15.29
CA SER A 8 6.30 17.17 -14.05
C SER A 8 7.82 17.36 -14.03
N HIS A 9 8.35 17.61 -12.84
CA HIS A 9 9.79 17.53 -12.58
C HIS A 9 10.25 16.11 -12.24
N LEU A 10 9.30 15.21 -11.98
CA LEU A 10 9.53 13.79 -11.73
C LEU A 10 9.27 13.05 -13.04
N LEU A 11 10.29 12.36 -13.54
CA LEU A 11 10.21 11.59 -14.77
C LEU A 11 10.37 10.11 -14.44
N GLU A 12 9.54 9.28 -15.05
CA GLU A 12 9.65 7.82 -15.07
C GLU A 12 9.82 7.41 -16.53
N PHE A 13 10.91 6.73 -16.85
CA PHE A 13 11.13 6.11 -18.15
C PHE A 13 10.86 4.62 -18.04
N TYR A 14 10.00 4.12 -18.92
CA TYR A 14 9.53 2.74 -18.88
C TYR A 14 9.42 2.15 -20.29
N GLY A 15 9.42 0.82 -20.38
CA GLY A 15 9.08 0.06 -21.58
C GLY A 15 7.75 -0.65 -21.38
N VAL A 16 6.94 -0.78 -22.44
CA VAL A 16 5.60 -1.38 -22.30
C VAL A 16 5.63 -2.88 -21.98
N GLU A 17 6.70 -3.59 -22.36
CA GLU A 17 6.88 -5.04 -22.13
C GLU A 17 7.94 -5.32 -21.04
N CYS A 18 8.20 -4.33 -20.17
CA CYS A 18 9.18 -4.44 -19.09
C CYS A 18 8.51 -4.90 -17.79
N ASP A 19 8.77 -6.14 -17.35
CA ASP A 19 8.17 -6.71 -16.13
C ASP A 19 8.42 -5.83 -14.89
N HIS A 20 9.67 -5.41 -14.69
CA HIS A 20 10.04 -4.51 -13.59
C HIS A 20 9.36 -3.14 -13.66
N CYS A 21 8.92 -2.71 -14.84
CA CYS A 21 8.19 -1.46 -15.00
C CYS A 21 6.74 -1.63 -14.54
N VAL A 22 6.14 -2.79 -14.83
CA VAL A 22 4.79 -3.17 -14.35
C VAL A 22 4.76 -3.23 -12.82
N ASP A 23 5.78 -3.80 -12.19
CA ASP A 23 5.89 -3.86 -10.71
C ASP A 23 5.92 -2.46 -10.07
N MET A 24 6.45 -1.46 -10.79
CA MET A 24 6.61 -0.10 -10.30
C MET A 24 5.36 0.77 -10.48
N GLU A 25 4.44 0.43 -11.38
CA GLU A 25 3.20 1.18 -11.60
C GLU A 25 2.38 1.45 -10.32
N PRO A 26 2.05 0.43 -9.49
CA PRO A 26 1.28 0.66 -8.26
C PRO A 26 2.03 1.54 -7.26
N LEU A 27 3.36 1.41 -7.19
CA LEU A 27 4.21 2.22 -6.31
C LEU A 27 4.24 3.69 -6.77
N ALA A 28 4.41 3.93 -8.06
CA ALA A 28 4.39 5.26 -8.64
C ALA A 28 3.03 5.94 -8.43
N ASP A 29 1.92 5.24 -8.69
CA ASP A 29 0.56 5.74 -8.45
C ASP A 29 0.32 6.07 -6.97
N GLN A 30 0.84 5.25 -6.05
CA GLN A 30 0.76 5.52 -4.62
C GLN A 30 1.56 6.77 -4.25
N VAL A 31 2.79 6.91 -4.74
CA VAL A 31 3.62 8.10 -4.51
C VAL A 31 2.93 9.36 -5.02
N GLU A 32 2.39 9.36 -6.24
CA GLU A 32 1.65 10.50 -6.80
C GLU A 32 0.49 10.97 -5.90
N LYS A 33 -0.28 10.02 -5.37
CA LYS A 33 -1.40 10.28 -4.45
C LYS A 33 -0.90 10.88 -3.13
N GLU A 34 0.16 10.32 -2.56
CA GLU A 34 0.72 10.74 -1.29
C GLU A 34 1.36 12.13 -1.35
N ILE A 35 2.12 12.42 -2.41
CA ILE A 35 2.78 13.73 -2.58
C ILE A 35 1.88 14.77 -3.26
N LYS A 36 0.71 14.36 -3.76
CA LYS A 36 -0.24 15.17 -4.54
C LYS A 36 0.42 15.86 -5.74
N PHE A 37 1.38 15.20 -6.37
CA PHE A 37 2.15 15.72 -7.49
C PHE A 37 2.42 14.60 -8.50
N PRO A 38 2.18 14.80 -9.81
CA PRO A 38 2.27 13.73 -10.80
C PRO A 38 3.72 13.36 -11.13
N ILE A 39 3.93 12.12 -11.54
CA ILE A 39 5.14 11.60 -12.19
C ILE A 39 4.85 11.54 -13.70
N ARG A 40 5.69 12.18 -14.51
CA ARG A 40 5.54 12.11 -15.98
C ARG A 40 6.15 10.78 -16.45
N ARG A 41 5.29 9.91 -16.97
CA ARG A 41 5.68 8.63 -17.56
C ARG A 41 6.06 8.82 -19.02
N CYS A 42 7.25 8.34 -19.38
CA CYS A 42 7.87 8.42 -20.69
C CYS A 42 8.13 7.01 -21.19
N GLU A 43 7.24 6.49 -22.04
CA GLU A 43 7.47 5.22 -22.74
C GLU A 43 8.62 5.42 -23.74
N VAL A 44 9.65 4.56 -23.73
CA VAL A 44 10.88 4.80 -24.51
C VAL A 44 11.13 3.82 -25.66
N TRP A 45 10.41 2.69 -25.75
CA TRP A 45 10.65 1.70 -26.80
C TRP A 45 9.92 2.03 -28.10
N TYR A 46 8.76 2.68 -28.02
CA TYR A 46 7.95 3.07 -29.19
C TYR A 46 7.80 4.58 -29.36
N SER A 47 8.54 5.38 -28.58
CA SER A 47 8.58 6.84 -28.70
C SER A 47 10.02 7.35 -28.86
N ASN A 48 10.37 7.77 -30.07
CA ASN A 48 11.68 8.34 -30.37
C ASN A 48 11.98 9.58 -29.52
N GLU A 49 10.99 10.44 -29.30
CA GLU A 49 11.14 11.66 -28.49
C GLU A 49 11.55 11.35 -27.05
N ASN A 50 10.87 10.38 -26.43
CA ASN A 50 11.18 9.96 -25.07
C ASN A 50 12.49 9.20 -24.98
N SER A 51 12.83 8.38 -25.99
CA SER A 51 14.11 7.69 -26.08
C SER A 51 15.28 8.69 -26.17
N GLU A 52 15.15 9.73 -27.00
CA GLU A 52 16.14 10.82 -27.05
C GLU A 52 16.22 11.58 -25.72
N LEU A 53 15.10 11.81 -25.05
CA LEU A 53 15.07 12.44 -23.73
C LEU A 53 15.82 11.60 -22.69
N LEU A 54 15.60 10.28 -22.69
CA LEU A 54 16.33 9.34 -21.84
C LEU A 54 17.84 9.42 -22.11
N GLN A 55 18.26 9.32 -23.37
CA GLN A 55 19.68 9.43 -23.76
C GLN A 55 20.31 10.77 -23.33
N LYS A 56 19.56 11.87 -23.40
CA LYS A 56 20.02 13.20 -22.96
C LYS A 56 20.16 13.30 -21.44
N ILE A 57 19.40 12.54 -20.67
CA ILE A 57 19.40 12.56 -19.20
C ILE A 57 20.41 11.56 -18.64
N ASP A 58 20.40 10.32 -19.14
CA ASP A 58 21.28 9.22 -18.73
C ASP A 58 22.67 9.29 -19.41
N ARG A 59 23.26 10.50 -19.40
CA ARG A 59 24.58 10.72 -20.02
C ARG A 59 25.65 9.95 -19.24
N GLY A 60 26.37 9.10 -19.96
CA GLY A 60 27.39 8.22 -19.37
C GLY A 60 26.84 6.88 -18.88
N SER A 61 25.59 6.53 -19.24
CA SER A 61 24.98 5.23 -18.93
C SER A 61 24.97 4.94 -17.43
N ALA A 62 24.52 5.90 -16.62
CA ALA A 62 24.41 5.76 -15.18
C ALA A 62 23.40 4.68 -14.80
N CYS A 63 22.35 4.48 -15.61
CA CYS A 63 21.44 3.34 -15.51
C CYS A 63 21.54 2.41 -16.73
N GLY A 64 21.42 2.96 -17.94
CA GLY A 64 21.44 2.20 -19.19
C GLY A 64 20.18 1.38 -19.50
N GLY A 65 19.11 1.51 -18.71
CA GLY A 65 17.89 0.71 -18.86
C GLY A 65 16.65 1.33 -18.22
N VAL A 66 15.57 0.54 -18.14
CA VAL A 66 14.28 0.88 -17.54
C VAL A 66 13.85 -0.20 -16.53
N PRO A 67 13.07 0.13 -15.48
CA PRO A 67 12.54 1.46 -15.17
C PRO A 67 13.64 2.41 -14.68
N PHE A 68 13.55 3.68 -15.09
CA PHE A 68 14.49 4.73 -14.70
C PHE A 68 13.75 5.97 -14.23
N PHE A 69 14.08 6.43 -13.02
CA PHE A 69 13.43 7.57 -12.40
C PHE A 69 14.39 8.75 -12.33
N TYR A 70 14.00 9.92 -12.82
CA TYR A 70 14.82 11.13 -12.80
C TYR A 70 14.10 12.36 -12.26
N ASN A 71 14.66 13.00 -11.23
CA ASN A 71 14.10 14.21 -10.63
C ASN A 71 14.84 15.44 -11.16
N LYS A 72 14.19 16.24 -12.00
CA LYS A 72 14.77 17.45 -12.63
C LYS A 72 15.19 18.53 -11.62
N LYS A 73 14.57 18.57 -10.42
CA LYS A 73 14.91 19.58 -9.40
C LYS A 73 16.19 19.24 -8.67
N THR A 74 16.30 18.00 -8.19
CA THR A 74 17.45 17.54 -7.40
C THR A 74 18.57 16.96 -8.25
N ARG A 75 18.28 16.66 -9.54
CA ARG A 75 19.15 15.92 -10.47
C ARG A 75 19.50 14.51 -9.97
N SER A 76 18.69 13.97 -9.06
CA SER A 76 18.86 12.63 -8.50
C SER A 76 18.05 11.60 -9.28
N TRP A 77 18.43 10.34 -9.16
CA TRP A 77 17.87 9.27 -9.97
C TRP A 77 17.87 7.91 -9.25
N ILE A 78 16.99 7.02 -9.72
CA ILE A 78 16.92 5.61 -9.33
C ILE A 78 16.97 4.78 -10.61
N CYS A 79 17.77 3.71 -10.59
CA CYS A 79 17.85 2.74 -11.67
C CYS A 79 17.27 1.40 -11.25
N GLY A 80 16.31 0.89 -12.01
CA GLY A 80 15.62 -0.37 -11.75
C GLY A 80 14.45 -0.24 -10.77
N ALA A 81 13.81 -1.39 -10.52
CA ALA A 81 12.74 -1.50 -9.54
C ALA A 81 13.26 -1.18 -8.13
N THR A 82 12.41 -0.61 -7.29
CA THR A 82 12.76 -0.17 -5.94
C THR A 82 11.58 -0.27 -4.98
N THR A 83 11.84 -0.12 -3.69
CA THR A 83 10.81 -0.06 -2.64
C THR A 83 10.04 1.27 -2.65
N LEU A 84 8.79 1.24 -2.17
CA LEU A 84 7.95 2.43 -1.98
C LEU A 84 8.64 3.55 -1.20
N PRO A 85 9.29 3.30 -0.03
CA PRO A 85 9.90 4.37 0.75
C PRO A 85 11.04 5.06 0.00
N ASN A 86 11.83 4.30 -0.76
CA ASN A 86 12.93 4.83 -1.55
C ASN A 86 12.43 5.66 -2.74
N LEU A 87 11.39 5.19 -3.44
CA LEU A 87 10.74 5.95 -4.52
C LEU A 87 10.14 7.28 -4.00
N LYS A 88 9.46 7.25 -2.86
CA LYS A 88 8.92 8.46 -2.21
C LYS A 88 10.02 9.42 -1.77
N ALA A 89 11.11 8.90 -1.22
CA ALA A 89 12.25 9.71 -0.79
C ALA A 89 12.86 10.44 -2.00
N TRP A 90 13.09 9.73 -3.10
CA TRP A 90 13.51 10.32 -4.38
C TRP A 90 12.54 11.41 -4.87
N ALA A 91 11.24 11.14 -4.87
CA ALA A 91 10.22 12.08 -5.36
C ALA A 91 10.16 13.37 -4.53
N THR A 92 10.43 13.27 -3.23
CA THR A 92 10.42 14.41 -2.29
C THR A 92 11.79 15.07 -2.10
N GLY A 93 12.82 14.61 -2.81
CA GLY A 93 14.18 15.15 -2.73
C GLY A 93 14.91 14.83 -1.43
N LYS A 94 14.48 13.78 -0.72
CA LYS A 94 15.14 13.25 0.47
C LYS A 94 16.27 12.26 0.08
N PRO A 95 17.19 11.92 1.01
CA PRO A 95 18.16 10.86 0.78
C PRO A 95 17.49 9.55 0.35
N HIS A 96 18.01 8.95 -0.71
CA HIS A 96 17.53 7.70 -1.30
C HIS A 96 18.71 6.98 -1.97
N GLU A 97 18.55 5.69 -2.16
CA GLU A 97 19.52 4.83 -2.81
C GLU A 97 19.24 4.78 -4.31
N ARG A 98 20.31 4.92 -5.11
CA ARG A 98 20.22 4.87 -6.58
C ARG A 98 19.93 3.46 -7.10
N PHE A 99 20.40 2.47 -6.35
CA PHE A 99 20.26 1.04 -6.64
C PHE A 99 19.79 0.36 -5.36
N LEU A 100 18.47 0.26 -5.18
CA LEU A 100 17.88 -0.48 -4.07
C LEU A 100 16.85 -1.44 -4.65
N PRO A 101 17.24 -2.68 -4.99
CA PRO A 101 16.29 -3.65 -5.48
C PRO A 101 15.22 -3.87 -4.40
N PRO A 102 13.96 -4.11 -4.79
CA PRO A 102 12.95 -4.55 -3.84
C PRO A 102 13.45 -5.84 -3.17
N PRO A 103 13.15 -6.05 -1.87
CA PRO A 103 13.49 -7.29 -1.21
C PRO A 103 12.91 -8.44 -2.02
N LYS A 104 13.76 -9.42 -2.36
CA LYS A 104 13.30 -10.69 -2.91
C LYS A 104 12.35 -11.26 -1.88
N GLU A 105 11.11 -11.48 -2.27
CA GLU A 105 10.05 -12.05 -1.46
C GLU A 105 10.57 -13.02 -0.38
N GLU A 106 10.67 -12.55 0.86
CA GLU A 106 10.56 -13.39 2.07
C GLU A 106 9.07 -13.61 2.36
N PHE A 107 8.33 -13.96 1.30
CA PHE A 107 6.89 -14.03 1.30
C PHE A 107 6.47 -15.43 1.74
N ASP A 108 6.40 -15.65 3.06
CA ASP A 108 5.43 -16.59 3.65
C ASP A 108 5.22 -16.34 5.15
N VAL A 109 6.30 -16.03 5.88
CA VAL A 109 6.25 -16.02 7.35
C VAL A 109 5.29 -14.97 7.92
N MET A 110 5.26 -13.75 7.35
CA MET A 110 4.39 -12.69 7.87
C MET A 110 2.91 -12.92 7.57
N SER A 111 2.57 -13.55 6.43
CA SER A 111 1.18 -13.89 6.11
C SER A 111 0.70 -15.03 7.00
N GLU A 112 1.52 -16.08 7.16
CA GLU A 112 1.23 -17.19 8.07
C GLU A 112 1.07 -16.73 9.52
N ILE A 113 1.93 -15.82 9.99
CA ILE A 113 1.83 -15.22 11.32
C ILE A 113 0.54 -14.41 11.45
N ILE A 114 0.19 -13.59 10.46
CA ILE A 114 -1.06 -12.80 10.49
C ILE A 114 -2.28 -13.72 10.55
N ASP A 115 -2.30 -14.78 9.73
CA ASP A 115 -3.39 -15.75 9.71
C ASP A 115 -3.48 -16.53 11.02
N PHE A 116 -2.34 -16.91 11.60
CA PHE A 116 -2.27 -17.55 12.92
C PHE A 116 -2.78 -16.63 14.03
N TYR A 117 -2.36 -15.37 14.08
CA TYR A 117 -2.85 -14.39 15.06
C TYR A 117 -4.35 -14.11 14.90
N ASN A 118 -4.86 -14.04 13.67
CA ASN A 118 -6.28 -13.87 13.41
C ASN A 118 -7.09 -15.08 13.88
N LYS A 119 -6.55 -16.30 13.74
CA LYS A 119 -7.18 -17.53 14.24
C LYS A 119 -7.25 -17.55 15.77
N LEU A 120 -6.14 -17.27 16.46
CA LEU A 120 -6.11 -17.19 17.93
C LEU A 120 -7.10 -16.14 18.45
N ARG A 121 -7.11 -14.95 17.85
CA ARG A 121 -8.03 -13.87 18.23
C ARG A 121 -9.49 -14.26 18.04
N LYS A 122 -9.81 -15.03 17.00
CA LYS A 122 -11.18 -15.51 16.74
C LYS A 122 -11.65 -16.47 17.83
N GLU A 123 -10.80 -17.41 18.24
CA GLU A 123 -11.10 -18.36 19.32
C GLU A 123 -11.35 -17.63 20.66
N GLU A 124 -10.53 -16.64 21.00
CA GLU A 124 -10.72 -15.81 22.20
C GLU A 124 -12.02 -14.98 22.14
N ILE A 125 -12.31 -14.37 20.99
CA ILE A 125 -13.54 -13.58 20.79
C ILE A 125 -14.79 -14.46 20.89
N ASP A 126 -14.76 -15.66 20.32
CA ASP A 126 -15.92 -16.56 20.34
C ASP A 126 -16.19 -17.08 21.75
N TYR A 127 -15.15 -17.37 22.55
CA TYR A 127 -15.29 -17.67 23.98
C TYR A 127 -15.91 -16.51 24.79
N VAL A 128 -15.47 -15.28 24.55
CA VAL A 128 -16.02 -14.09 25.23
C VAL A 128 -17.48 -13.87 24.83
N LYS A 129 -17.86 -14.11 23.56
CA LYS A 129 -19.26 -14.02 23.12
C LYS A 129 -20.15 -15.03 23.84
N GLU A 130 -19.70 -16.28 23.99
CA GLU A 130 -20.46 -17.31 24.70
C GLU A 130 -20.69 -16.93 26.17
N ILE A 131 -19.66 -16.39 26.84
CA ILE A 131 -19.80 -15.86 28.21
C ILE A 131 -20.81 -14.72 28.26
N LEU A 132 -20.74 -13.77 27.32
CA LEU A 132 -21.67 -12.64 27.28
C LEU A 132 -23.11 -13.09 27.03
N GLU A 133 -23.34 -14.07 26.16
CA GLU A 133 -24.67 -14.65 25.95
C GLU A 133 -25.20 -15.37 27.20
N PHE A 134 -24.35 -16.11 27.89
CA PHE A 134 -24.72 -16.78 29.14
C PHE A 134 -25.10 -15.77 30.23
N LEU A 135 -24.29 -14.73 30.43
CA LEU A 135 -24.58 -13.65 31.39
C LEU A 135 -25.87 -12.91 31.04
N LYS A 136 -26.13 -12.68 29.75
CA LYS A 136 -27.37 -12.07 29.27
C LYS A 136 -28.59 -12.94 29.60
N LYS A 137 -28.51 -14.26 29.39
CA LYS A 137 -29.59 -15.20 29.77
C LYS A 137 -29.86 -15.17 31.27
N LEU A 138 -28.82 -15.17 32.10
CA LEU A 138 -28.98 -15.08 33.55
C LEU A 138 -29.64 -13.77 33.99
N GLN A 139 -29.29 -12.66 33.33
CA GLN A 139 -29.92 -11.37 33.59
C GLN A 139 -31.41 -11.38 33.20
N ASP A 140 -31.74 -11.91 32.02
CA ASP A 140 -33.13 -12.01 31.55
C ASP A 140 -33.98 -12.94 32.44
N GLU A 141 -33.44 -14.06 32.91
CA GLU A 141 -34.10 -14.96 33.87
C GLU A 141 -34.27 -14.31 35.26
N GLY A 142 -33.26 -13.57 35.72
CA GLY A 142 -33.34 -12.79 36.96
C GLY A 142 -34.43 -11.73 36.91
N ILE A 143 -34.51 -10.99 35.80
CA ILE A 143 -35.56 -9.98 35.55
C ILE A 143 -36.94 -10.63 35.50
N LYS A 144 -37.10 -11.78 34.82
CA LYS A 144 -38.37 -12.54 34.81
C LYS A 144 -38.79 -12.98 36.21
N ARG A 145 -37.87 -13.51 37.03
CA ARG A 145 -38.17 -13.94 38.41
C ARG A 145 -38.53 -12.77 39.33
N MET A 146 -37.96 -11.58 39.11
CA MET A 146 -38.34 -10.37 39.84
C MET A 146 -39.74 -9.88 39.45
N ASN A 147 -40.07 -9.85 38.17
CA ASN A 147 -41.40 -9.45 37.68
C ASN A 147 -42.51 -10.40 38.15
N LEU A 148 -42.25 -11.72 38.20
CA LEU A 148 -43.17 -12.71 38.75
C LEU A 148 -43.46 -12.49 40.24
N ARG A 149 -42.48 -12.05 41.03
CA ARG A 149 -42.67 -11.74 42.46
C ARG A 149 -43.48 -10.47 42.69
N THR A 150 -43.34 -9.47 41.82
CA THR A 150 -44.12 -8.23 41.92
C THR A 150 -45.59 -8.44 41.56
N GLU A 151 -45.89 -9.33 40.61
CA GLU A 151 -47.29 -9.65 40.23
C GLU A 151 -48.04 -10.42 41.33
N THR A 152 -47.37 -11.36 42.01
CA THR A 152 -47.97 -12.11 43.14
C THR A 152 -48.28 -11.24 44.37
N GLN A 153 -47.61 -10.09 44.54
CA GLN A 153 -47.88 -9.17 45.65
C GLN A 153 -49.03 -8.18 45.37
N SER A 154 -49.42 -8.00 44.11
CA SER A 154 -50.54 -7.15 43.69
C SER A 154 -51.91 -7.85 43.68
N THR A 155 -51.95 -9.18 43.82
CA THR A 155 -53.19 -9.97 43.85
C THR A 155 -53.70 -10.31 45.25
N GLU A 156 -52.99 -9.91 46.31
CA GLU A 156 -53.36 -10.14 47.72
C GLU A 156 -53.80 -8.86 48.47
N LYS A 157 -54.23 -7.80 47.77
CA LYS A 157 -54.86 -6.61 48.37
C LYS A 157 -56.26 -6.38 47.84
#